data_AF-A0A9D6YFF5-F1
#
_entry.id   AF-A0A9D6YFF5-F1
#
_cell.length_a   1.000
_cell.length_b   1.000
_cell.length_c   1.000
_cell.angle_alpha   90.00
_cell.angle_beta   90.00
_cell.angle_gamma   90.00
#
_symmetry.space_group_name_H-M   'P 1'
#
loop_
_entity.id
_entity.type
_entity.pdbx_description
1 polymer ?
#
loop_
_entity_poly.entity_id
_entity_poly.type
_entity_poly.pdbx_seq_one_letter_code
_entity_poly.pdbx_strand_id
1 'polypeptide(L)'
;MHRSVRVLAVCALAVLALVVPTSAGPEKIAFPGSVKSHVLYTTVDRYDIKQYRELYASSQEAVQAMKDGKPLPYGTVLTLIQYKAQLDAQAAPLKDANGRFVRGDLIGYTVMEKRQGWGAEYPADLRNGEWEYAAFSPDGKLNEKANYKACFQCHKPHEKQDFVISLAKLRGAVAAATSAADVTIAGFAFGPSRLTVAPGKPVTWLNTDDSPHQIVVTSGTGTRSDFLVRGQSHSQAFAAPGVYDYMCGLHPSMKGQIEVK
;
A
#
# COMPACT_ATOMS: atom_id res chain seq x y z
N MET A 1 19.33 75.94 -33.77
CA MET A 1 19.82 74.61 -33.35
C MET A 1 19.10 74.21 -32.06
N HIS A 2 18.00 73.46 -32.14
CA HIS A 2 17.33 72.88 -30.97
C HIS A 2 17.08 71.39 -31.23
N ARG A 3 17.85 70.54 -30.53
CA ARG A 3 17.69 69.09 -30.52
C ARG A 3 16.56 68.74 -29.56
N SER A 4 15.47 68.18 -30.10
CA SER A 4 14.43 67.54 -29.28
C SER A 4 14.94 66.19 -28.78
N VAL A 5 15.09 66.05 -27.47
CA VAL A 5 15.35 64.75 -26.81
C VAL A 5 14.00 64.09 -26.58
N ARG A 6 13.72 62.99 -27.28
CA ARG A 6 12.56 62.13 -26.99
C ARG A 6 12.95 61.18 -25.86
N VAL A 7 12.37 61.36 -24.69
CA VAL A 7 12.44 60.40 -23.58
C VAL A 7 11.48 59.25 -23.91
N LEU A 8 12.01 58.06 -24.21
CA LEU A 8 11.20 56.83 -24.24
C LEU A 8 10.92 56.40 -22.80
N ALA A 9 9.65 56.45 -22.39
CA ALA A 9 9.20 55.81 -21.17
C ALA A 9 9.15 54.29 -21.40
N VAL A 10 10.08 53.56 -20.78
CA VAL A 10 10.01 52.09 -20.70
C VAL A 10 9.02 51.74 -19.60
N CYS A 11 7.81 51.31 -19.99
CA CYS A 11 6.87 50.70 -19.05
C CYS A 11 7.40 49.32 -18.67
N ALA A 12 8.01 49.20 -17.49
CA ALA A 12 8.31 47.90 -16.90
C ALA A 12 7.00 47.25 -16.43
N LEU A 13 6.46 46.31 -17.22
CA LEU A 13 5.43 45.40 -16.75
C LEU A 13 6.05 44.47 -15.69
N ALA A 14 5.81 44.78 -14.42
CA ALA A 14 6.06 43.84 -13.33
C ALA A 14 5.04 42.71 -13.44
N VAL A 15 5.45 41.57 -14.00
CA VAL A 15 4.69 40.32 -13.90
C VAL A 15 4.80 39.88 -12.45
N LEU A 16 3.76 40.13 -11.65
CA LEU A 16 3.62 39.51 -10.35
C LEU A 16 3.36 38.02 -10.60
N ALA A 17 4.40 37.19 -10.51
CA ALA A 17 4.22 35.76 -10.41
C ALA A 17 3.47 35.49 -9.09
N LEU A 18 2.23 35.03 -9.20
CA LEU A 18 1.51 34.45 -8.08
C LEU A 18 2.31 33.24 -7.61
N VAL A 19 3.09 33.41 -6.54
CA VAL A 19 3.69 32.29 -5.81
C VAL A 19 2.53 31.64 -5.09
N VAL A 20 1.87 30.68 -5.76
CA VAL A 20 0.93 29.80 -5.09
C VAL A 20 1.78 29.01 -4.10
N PRO A 21 1.52 29.10 -2.78
CA PRO A 21 2.21 28.21 -1.85
C PRO A 21 1.77 26.79 -2.19
N THR A 22 2.61 26.05 -2.89
CA THR A 22 2.41 24.64 -3.20
C THR A 22 2.77 23.85 -1.95
N SER A 23 1.86 23.80 -0.99
CA SER A 23 2.09 23.00 0.20
C SER A 23 2.11 21.53 -0.21
N ALA A 24 3.19 20.82 0.13
CA ALA A 24 3.27 19.38 -0.05
C ALA A 24 2.74 18.71 1.21
N GLY A 25 1.79 17.80 1.06
CA GLY A 25 1.31 17.07 2.22
C GLY A 25 -0.17 16.69 2.23
N PRO A 26 -0.58 16.08 3.35
CA PRO A 26 -1.92 15.54 3.53
C PRO A 26 -3.02 16.61 3.52
N GLU A 27 -2.70 17.87 3.78
CA GLU A 27 -3.63 19.00 3.78
C GLU A 27 -4.21 19.33 2.40
N LYS A 28 -3.58 18.84 1.32
CA LYS A 28 -4.10 18.92 -0.04
C LYS A 28 -5.38 18.10 -0.23
N ILE A 29 -5.57 17.06 0.57
CA ILE A 29 -6.70 16.13 0.44
C ILE A 29 -7.83 16.56 1.37
N ALA A 30 -9.02 16.72 0.80
CA ALA A 30 -10.24 16.98 1.56
C ALA A 30 -10.79 15.69 2.18
N PHE A 31 -11.49 15.82 3.31
CA PHE A 31 -12.22 14.70 3.90
C PHE A 31 -13.23 14.12 2.89
N PRO A 32 -13.25 12.78 2.65
CA PRO A 32 -14.08 12.17 1.62
C PRO A 32 -15.53 11.99 2.10
N GLY A 33 -16.25 13.09 2.37
CA GLY A 33 -17.63 13.06 2.87
C GLY A 33 -18.62 12.33 1.97
N SER A 34 -18.33 12.25 0.66
CA SER A 34 -19.11 11.52 -0.35
C SER A 34 -18.73 10.05 -0.51
N VAL A 35 -17.84 9.48 0.32
CA VAL A 35 -17.31 8.11 0.09
C VAL A 35 -18.41 7.04 -0.03
N LYS A 36 -19.57 7.23 0.58
CA LYS A 36 -20.70 6.28 0.47
C LYS A 36 -21.29 6.19 -0.94
N SER A 37 -21.09 7.21 -1.80
CA SER A 37 -21.49 7.17 -3.21
C SER A 37 -20.37 6.66 -4.13
N HIS A 38 -19.19 6.38 -3.58
CA HIS A 38 -18.07 5.80 -4.32
C HIS A 38 -18.27 4.30 -4.52
N VAL A 39 -17.48 3.71 -5.42
CA VAL A 39 -17.56 2.28 -5.73
C VAL A 39 -16.75 1.48 -4.72
N LEU A 40 -17.42 0.69 -3.87
CA LEU A 40 -16.76 -0.34 -3.06
C LEU A 40 -16.21 -1.43 -3.98
N TYR A 41 -14.90 -1.51 -4.14
CA TYR A 41 -14.28 -2.45 -5.08
C TYR A 41 -13.64 -3.65 -4.40
N THR A 42 -13.26 -3.56 -3.12
CA THR A 42 -12.80 -4.71 -2.34
C THR A 42 -12.89 -4.49 -0.84
N THR A 43 -12.86 -5.57 -0.09
CA THR A 43 -12.76 -5.59 1.37
C THR A 43 -11.53 -6.40 1.82
N VAL A 44 -10.93 -6.02 2.95
CA VAL A 44 -9.71 -6.63 3.49
C VAL A 44 -9.88 -6.84 5.00
N ASP A 45 -9.66 -8.08 5.46
CA ASP A 45 -9.65 -8.40 6.88
C ASP A 45 -8.21 -8.45 7.36
N ARG A 46 -7.93 -7.73 8.44
CA ARG A 46 -6.61 -7.65 9.07
C ARG A 46 -6.63 -8.41 10.38
N TYR A 47 -6.15 -9.65 10.34
CA TYR A 47 -6.22 -10.54 11.49
C TYR A 47 -5.26 -10.10 12.61
N ASP A 48 -4.08 -9.59 12.25
CA ASP A 48 -3.05 -9.10 13.16
C ASP A 48 -3.53 -8.00 14.11
N ILE A 49 -4.32 -7.07 13.58
CA ILE A 49 -4.83 -5.90 14.30
C ILE A 49 -6.36 -5.92 14.45
N LYS A 50 -6.98 -7.05 14.13
CA LYS A 50 -8.43 -7.31 14.23
C LYS A 50 -9.28 -6.19 13.63
N GLN A 51 -9.01 -5.85 12.35
CA GLN A 51 -9.75 -4.82 11.62
C GLN A 51 -10.50 -5.38 10.41
N TYR A 52 -11.69 -4.85 10.15
CA TYR A 52 -12.41 -4.99 8.89
C TYR A 52 -12.19 -3.71 8.07
N ARG A 53 -11.79 -3.84 6.81
CA ARG A 53 -11.48 -2.69 5.95
C ARG A 53 -12.27 -2.73 4.65
N GLU A 54 -12.74 -1.57 4.25
CA GLU A 54 -13.40 -1.36 2.96
C GLU A 54 -12.56 -0.43 2.10
N LEU A 55 -12.45 -0.73 0.81
CA LEU A 55 -11.72 0.10 -0.14
C LEU A 55 -12.66 0.58 -1.24
N TYR A 56 -12.79 1.90 -1.34
CA TYR A 56 -13.64 2.60 -2.28
C TYR A 56 -12.80 3.33 -3.32
N ALA A 57 -13.35 3.48 -4.53
CA ALA A 57 -12.80 4.32 -5.60
C ALA A 57 -13.85 5.34 -6.05
N SER A 58 -13.43 6.58 -6.29
CA SER A 58 -14.33 7.69 -6.64
C SER A 58 -15.16 7.46 -7.90
N SER A 59 -14.75 6.57 -8.80
CA SER A 59 -15.48 6.29 -10.03
C SER A 59 -15.34 4.83 -10.47
N GLN A 60 -16.32 4.37 -11.26
CA GLN A 60 -16.26 3.08 -11.95
C GLN A 60 -15.11 3.03 -12.96
N GLU A 61 -14.78 4.17 -13.58
CA GLU A 61 -13.64 4.30 -14.49
C GLU A 61 -12.32 3.99 -13.79
N ALA A 62 -12.11 4.52 -12.58
CA ALA A 62 -10.93 4.21 -11.78
C ALA A 62 -10.85 2.71 -11.46
N VAL A 63 -11.98 2.08 -11.10
CA VAL A 63 -12.04 0.62 -10.87
C VAL A 63 -11.67 -0.16 -12.13
N GLN A 64 -12.15 0.27 -13.30
CA GLN A 64 -11.82 -0.39 -14.56
C GLN A 64 -10.35 -0.20 -14.95
N ALA A 65 -9.79 1.00 -14.79
CA ALA A 65 -8.37 1.25 -15.03
C ALA A 65 -7.48 0.37 -14.13
N MET A 66 -7.86 0.20 -12.86
CA MET A 66 -7.18 -0.72 -11.94
C MET A 66 -7.19 -2.17 -12.46
N LYS A 67 -8.35 -2.67 -12.88
CA LYS A 67 -8.51 -4.02 -13.46
C LYS A 67 -7.73 -4.19 -14.77
N ASP A 68 -7.62 -3.13 -15.57
CA ASP A 68 -7.09 -3.21 -16.93
C ASP A 68 -5.58 -3.16 -17.04
N GLY A 69 -4.86 -2.74 -16.00
CA GLY A 69 -3.43 -2.45 -16.21
C GLY A 69 -3.04 -0.99 -16.19
N LYS A 70 -4.03 -0.10 -16.29
CA LYS A 70 -3.83 1.24 -16.83
C LYS A 70 -3.51 2.25 -15.72
N PRO A 71 -2.77 3.33 -16.03
CA PRO A 71 -2.68 4.48 -15.14
C PRO A 71 -4.08 4.95 -14.73
N LEU A 72 -4.25 5.29 -13.45
CA LEU A 72 -5.53 5.79 -12.96
C LEU A 72 -5.75 7.23 -13.46
N PRO A 73 -6.99 7.61 -13.83
CA PRO A 73 -7.31 8.97 -14.23
C PRO A 73 -6.97 10.00 -13.15
N TYR A 74 -6.59 11.20 -13.56
CA TYR A 74 -6.49 12.33 -12.63
C TYR A 74 -7.86 12.62 -12.01
N GLY A 75 -7.86 12.94 -10.72
CA GLY A 75 -9.05 13.08 -9.90
C GLY A 75 -9.57 11.78 -9.30
N THR A 76 -8.85 10.67 -9.47
CA THR A 76 -9.13 9.46 -8.72
C THR A 76 -8.86 9.70 -7.22
N VAL A 77 -9.86 9.37 -6.40
CA VAL A 77 -9.75 9.29 -4.94
C VAL A 77 -9.99 7.85 -4.54
N LEU A 78 -9.02 7.25 -3.86
CA LEU A 78 -9.16 5.93 -3.26
C LEU A 78 -9.27 6.11 -1.73
N THR A 79 -10.32 5.54 -1.15
CA THR A 79 -10.58 5.66 0.29
C THR A 79 -10.60 4.28 0.92
N LEU A 80 -9.71 4.06 1.86
CA LEU A 80 -9.75 2.93 2.77
C LEU A 80 -10.50 3.36 4.03
N ILE A 81 -11.60 2.70 4.37
CA ILE A 81 -12.31 2.90 5.64
C ILE A 81 -11.94 1.75 6.59
N GLN A 82 -11.49 2.07 7.80
CA GLN A 82 -11.10 1.09 8.80
C GLN A 82 -12.16 0.96 9.88
N TYR A 83 -12.51 -0.28 10.22
CA TYR A 83 -13.38 -0.63 11.33
C TYR A 83 -12.66 -1.61 12.25
N LYS A 84 -13.01 -1.60 13.54
CA LYS A 84 -12.72 -2.74 14.41
C LYS A 84 -13.49 -3.96 13.91
N ALA A 85 -12.95 -5.16 14.09
CA ALA A 85 -13.75 -6.38 14.02
C ALA A 85 -14.53 -6.55 15.33
N GLN A 86 -15.77 -7.03 15.25
CA GLN A 86 -16.45 -7.53 16.44
C GLN A 86 -15.74 -8.79 16.93
N LEU A 87 -15.65 -8.96 18.25
CA LEU A 87 -14.94 -10.07 18.86
C LEU A 87 -15.90 -10.94 19.69
N ASP A 88 -15.62 -12.24 19.75
CA ASP A 88 -16.28 -13.14 20.69
C ASP A 88 -15.73 -12.99 22.12
N ALA A 89 -16.23 -13.81 23.04
CA ALA A 89 -15.81 -13.82 24.44
C ALA A 89 -14.33 -14.24 24.62
N GLN A 90 -13.71 -14.87 23.63
CA GLN A 90 -12.30 -15.27 23.60
C GLN A 90 -11.42 -14.23 22.89
N ALA A 91 -11.98 -13.06 22.58
CA ALA A 91 -11.35 -11.98 21.82
C ALA A 91 -10.95 -12.39 20.38
N ALA A 92 -11.52 -13.44 19.82
CA ALA A 92 -11.33 -13.81 18.41
C ALA A 92 -12.34 -13.05 17.52
N PRO A 93 -11.96 -12.62 16.31
CA PRO A 93 -12.88 -11.93 15.41
C PRO A 93 -14.08 -12.81 15.02
N LEU A 94 -15.28 -12.30 15.24
CA LEU A 94 -16.51 -12.90 14.71
C LEU A 94 -16.49 -12.87 13.19
N LYS A 95 -17.04 -13.91 12.57
CA LYS A 95 -17.13 -14.05 11.12
C LYS A 95 -18.58 -14.14 10.65
N ASP A 96 -18.87 -13.52 9.51
CA ASP A 96 -20.15 -13.64 8.81
C ASP A 96 -20.27 -14.95 8.03
N ALA A 97 -21.40 -15.16 7.34
CA ALA A 97 -21.65 -16.36 6.55
C ALA A 97 -20.65 -16.56 5.39
N ASN A 98 -19.95 -15.52 4.97
CA ASN A 98 -18.92 -15.57 3.93
C ASN A 98 -17.51 -15.72 4.52
N GLY A 99 -17.40 -15.94 5.83
CA GLY A 99 -16.13 -16.08 6.54
C GLY A 99 -15.36 -14.75 6.72
N ARG A 100 -15.99 -13.60 6.48
CA ARG A 100 -15.40 -12.26 6.66
C ARG A 100 -15.62 -11.75 8.07
N PHE A 101 -14.73 -10.90 8.56
CA PHE A 101 -14.92 -10.26 9.86
C PHE A 101 -16.22 -9.46 9.93
N VAL A 102 -16.96 -9.63 11.02
CA VAL A 102 -18.14 -8.80 11.30
C VAL A 102 -17.66 -7.40 11.68
N ARG A 103 -18.19 -6.38 10.98
CA ARG A 103 -17.84 -4.97 11.19
C ARG A 103 -18.27 -4.47 12.57
N GLY A 104 -17.35 -3.83 13.30
CA GLY A 104 -17.58 -3.11 14.54
C GLY A 104 -17.42 -1.59 14.38
N ASP A 105 -16.89 -0.92 15.41
CA ASP A 105 -16.76 0.54 15.43
C ASP A 105 -15.86 1.08 14.31
N LEU A 106 -16.22 2.26 13.78
CA LEU A 106 -15.38 3.02 12.86
C LEU A 106 -14.08 3.49 13.56
N ILE A 107 -12.94 3.23 12.93
CA ILE A 107 -11.62 3.68 13.38
C ILE A 107 -11.21 4.97 12.67
N GLY A 108 -11.48 5.07 11.37
CA GLY A 108 -11.09 6.23 10.58
C GLY A 108 -10.99 5.94 9.09
N TYR A 109 -10.41 6.89 8.38
CA TYR A 109 -10.28 6.89 6.93
C TYR A 109 -8.82 7.11 6.55
N THR A 110 -8.36 6.44 5.51
CA THR A 110 -7.10 6.74 4.84
C THR A 110 -7.40 6.95 3.38
N VAL A 111 -6.90 8.04 2.82
CA VAL A 111 -7.20 8.50 1.48
C VAL A 111 -5.90 8.63 0.72
N MET A 112 -5.91 8.17 -0.52
CA MET A 112 -4.91 8.58 -1.51
C MET A 112 -5.63 9.20 -2.69
N GLU A 113 -5.07 10.30 -3.20
CA GLU A 113 -5.69 11.09 -4.25
C GLU A 113 -4.66 11.48 -5.29
N LYS A 114 -5.04 11.34 -6.57
CA LYS A 114 -4.20 11.65 -7.72
C LYS A 114 -4.65 12.94 -8.37
N ARG A 115 -3.77 13.93 -8.47
CA ARG A 115 -4.06 15.19 -9.18
C ARG A 115 -2.87 15.62 -10.02
N GLN A 116 -3.15 16.24 -11.16
CA GLN A 116 -2.12 16.74 -12.04
C GLN A 116 -1.26 17.79 -11.32
N GLY A 117 0.06 17.65 -11.40
CA GLY A 117 1.03 18.56 -10.79
C GLY A 117 1.35 18.28 -9.32
N TRP A 118 0.70 17.30 -8.67
CA TRP A 118 0.97 16.98 -7.26
C TRP A 118 2.25 16.17 -7.06
N GLY A 119 2.83 16.30 -5.88
CA GLY A 119 4.01 15.55 -5.42
C GLY A 119 5.34 16.03 -5.99
N ALA A 120 5.35 17.07 -6.83
CA ALA A 120 6.58 17.64 -7.42
C ALA A 120 7.53 18.24 -6.37
N GLU A 121 7.02 18.48 -5.18
CA GLU A 121 7.74 18.99 -4.03
C GLU A 121 8.59 17.90 -3.33
N TYR A 122 8.32 16.62 -3.61
CA TYR A 122 9.07 15.49 -3.04
C TYR A 122 10.23 15.04 -3.93
N PRO A 123 11.34 14.55 -3.34
CA PRO A 123 12.43 13.98 -4.11
C PRO A 123 11.97 12.70 -4.83
N ALA A 124 12.57 12.40 -6.00
CA ALA A 124 12.11 11.33 -6.89
C ALA A 124 12.18 9.92 -6.27
N ASP A 125 13.07 9.70 -5.31
CA ASP A 125 13.23 8.45 -4.56
C ASP A 125 12.09 8.21 -3.55
N LEU A 126 11.41 9.26 -3.09
CA LEU A 126 10.25 9.19 -2.22
C LEU A 126 8.92 9.34 -2.97
N ARG A 127 8.89 10.18 -4.02
CA ARG A 127 7.67 10.56 -4.74
C ARG A 127 6.97 9.34 -5.34
N ASN A 128 5.67 9.23 -5.10
CA ASN A 128 4.79 8.21 -5.68
C ASN A 128 4.00 8.79 -6.84
N GLY A 129 4.68 9.27 -7.88
CA GLY A 129 4.03 9.98 -8.98
C GLY A 129 3.30 11.23 -8.49
N GLU A 130 2.03 11.37 -8.86
CA GLU A 130 1.21 12.52 -8.48
C GLU A 130 0.13 12.16 -7.44
N TRP A 131 0.47 11.23 -6.56
CA TRP A 131 -0.35 10.79 -5.43
C TRP A 131 0.05 11.50 -4.14
N GLU A 132 -0.95 11.97 -3.41
CA GLU A 132 -0.85 12.38 -2.01
C GLU A 132 -1.61 11.41 -1.10
N TYR A 133 -1.32 11.46 0.19
CA TYR A 133 -1.92 10.60 1.20
C TYR A 133 -2.41 11.41 2.40
N ALA A 134 -3.59 11.10 2.91
CA ALA A 134 -4.16 11.71 4.11
C ALA A 134 -4.86 10.67 4.98
N ALA A 135 -4.88 10.90 6.29
CA ALA A 135 -5.63 10.09 7.23
C ALA A 135 -6.59 10.98 8.02
N PHE A 136 -7.80 10.49 8.27
CA PHE A 136 -8.83 11.22 9.00
C PHE A 136 -9.41 10.37 10.12
N SER A 137 -9.72 11.01 11.24
CA SER A 137 -10.47 10.41 12.34
C SER A 137 -11.93 10.13 11.95
N PRO A 138 -12.70 9.39 12.78
CA PRO A 138 -14.12 9.12 12.51
C PRO A 138 -14.99 10.37 12.34
N ASP A 139 -14.65 11.46 13.03
CA ASP A 139 -15.32 12.77 12.93
C ASP A 139 -14.79 13.64 11.77
N GLY A 140 -13.91 13.10 10.93
CA GLY A 140 -13.44 13.72 9.69
C GLY A 140 -12.32 14.75 9.86
N LYS A 141 -11.67 14.81 11.03
CA LYS A 141 -10.51 15.68 11.24
C LYS A 141 -9.26 15.04 10.65
N LEU A 142 -8.42 15.86 10.03
CA LEU A 142 -7.12 15.41 9.52
C LEU A 142 -6.23 14.96 10.67
N ASN A 143 -5.59 13.80 10.51
CA ASN A 143 -4.62 13.28 11.46
C ASN A 143 -3.22 13.79 11.08
N GLU A 144 -2.86 14.97 11.57
CA GLU A 144 -1.55 15.60 11.34
C GLU A 144 -0.38 14.80 11.92
N LYS A 145 -0.65 13.88 12.86
CA LYS A 145 0.37 13.07 13.55
C LYS A 145 0.67 11.74 12.84
N ALA A 146 -0.03 11.43 11.74
CA ALA A 146 0.22 10.21 11.00
C ALA A 146 1.61 10.24 10.32
N ASN A 147 2.25 9.07 10.23
CA ASN A 147 3.54 8.95 9.55
C ASN A 147 3.36 8.85 8.03
N TYR A 148 3.16 10.00 7.37
CA TYR A 148 2.91 10.05 5.93
C TYR A 148 4.10 9.57 5.09
N LYS A 149 5.34 9.74 5.58
CA LYS A 149 6.53 9.19 4.89
C LYS A 149 6.43 7.68 4.70
N ALA A 150 5.88 6.96 5.68
CA ALA A 150 5.67 5.52 5.58
C ALA A 150 4.65 5.14 4.49
N CYS A 151 3.63 5.99 4.24
CA CYS A 151 2.71 5.80 3.13
C CYS A 151 3.45 5.82 1.80
N PHE A 152 4.30 6.83 1.58
CA PHE A 152 5.11 6.94 0.36
C PHE A 152 6.02 5.71 0.18
N GLN A 153 6.79 5.37 1.21
CA GLN A 153 7.74 4.25 1.15
C GLN A 153 7.07 2.90 0.90
N CYS A 154 5.91 2.64 1.52
CA CYS A 154 5.19 1.38 1.33
C CYS A 154 4.59 1.25 -0.09
N HIS A 155 4.13 2.36 -0.66
CA HIS A 155 3.51 2.38 -1.97
C HIS A 155 4.53 2.49 -3.12
N LYS A 156 5.75 3.00 -2.87
CA LYS A 156 6.81 3.21 -3.88
C LYS A 156 7.14 1.98 -4.73
N PRO A 157 7.26 0.75 -4.18
CA PRO A 157 7.55 -0.45 -4.98
C PRO A 157 6.47 -0.80 -6.01
N HIS A 158 5.27 -0.19 -5.91
CA HIS A 158 4.13 -0.48 -6.76
C HIS A 158 3.99 0.48 -7.95
N GLU A 159 5.08 1.11 -8.41
CA GLU A 159 5.07 2.05 -9.55
C GLU A 159 4.42 1.46 -10.81
N LYS A 160 4.66 0.18 -11.12
CA LYS A 160 4.03 -0.54 -12.25
C LYS A 160 2.51 -0.73 -12.11
N GLN A 161 1.97 -0.45 -10.93
CA GLN A 161 0.56 -0.50 -10.58
C GLN A 161 0.06 0.90 -10.19
N ASP A 162 0.73 1.95 -10.67
CA ASP A 162 0.41 3.35 -10.35
C ASP A 162 0.33 3.58 -8.83
N PHE A 163 1.24 2.92 -8.10
CA PHE A 163 1.38 2.96 -6.65
C PHE A 163 0.18 2.39 -5.87
N VAL A 164 -0.78 1.70 -6.50
CA VAL A 164 -1.95 1.13 -5.82
C VAL A 164 -1.73 -0.35 -5.49
N ILE A 165 -1.62 -0.66 -4.19
CA ILE A 165 -1.30 -2.02 -3.68
C ILE A 165 -2.43 -3.03 -3.93
N SER A 166 -3.69 -2.59 -3.85
CA SER A 166 -4.87 -3.45 -4.03
C SER A 166 -5.08 -3.91 -5.48
N LEU A 167 -4.33 -3.34 -6.42
CA LEU A 167 -4.53 -3.51 -7.85
C LEU A 167 -4.19 -4.94 -8.32
N ALA A 168 -3.21 -5.58 -7.71
CA ALA A 168 -2.88 -6.99 -7.97
C ALA A 168 -4.06 -7.95 -7.69
N LYS A 169 -4.88 -7.66 -6.66
CA LYS A 169 -6.07 -8.45 -6.31
C LYS A 169 -7.22 -8.26 -7.32
N LEU A 170 -7.33 -7.08 -7.94
CA LEU A 170 -8.42 -6.76 -8.88
C LEU A 170 -8.22 -7.29 -10.30
N ARG A 171 -6.97 -7.42 -10.75
CA ARG A 171 -6.66 -7.87 -12.13
C ARG A 171 -6.98 -9.34 -12.40
N GLY A 172 -7.44 -10.10 -11.40
CA GLY A 172 -7.57 -11.57 -11.51
C GLY A 172 -6.24 -12.28 -11.80
N ALA A 173 -5.12 -11.53 -11.85
CA ALA A 173 -3.80 -12.03 -12.16
C ALA A 173 -3.17 -12.57 -10.88
N VAL A 174 -3.75 -13.66 -10.38
CA VAL A 174 -2.90 -14.74 -9.91
C VAL A 174 -2.61 -15.53 -11.19
N ALA A 175 -1.50 -15.19 -11.86
CA ALA A 175 -0.79 -16.30 -12.49
C ALA A 175 -0.48 -17.22 -11.31
N ALA A 176 -1.29 -18.27 -11.16
CA ALA A 176 -0.93 -19.37 -10.30
C ALA A 176 0.39 -19.85 -10.87
N ALA A 177 1.49 -19.44 -10.25
CA ALA A 177 2.73 -20.15 -10.41
C ALA A 177 2.43 -21.53 -9.81
N THR A 178 2.05 -22.46 -10.67
CA THR A 178 1.80 -23.87 -10.40
C THR A 178 3.11 -24.60 -10.05
N SER A 179 4.09 -23.90 -9.48
CA SER A 179 5.12 -24.53 -8.65
C SER A 179 4.50 -24.71 -7.27
N ALA A 180 4.36 -25.95 -6.82
CA ALA A 180 3.95 -26.23 -5.44
C ALA A 180 4.88 -25.44 -4.50
N ALA A 181 4.34 -24.42 -3.83
CA ALA A 181 5.11 -23.63 -2.88
C ALA A 181 5.54 -24.54 -1.74
N ASP A 182 6.81 -24.47 -1.33
CA ASP A 182 7.27 -25.24 -0.18
C ASP A 182 6.71 -24.65 1.13
N VAL A 183 6.46 -23.33 1.15
CA VAL A 183 5.85 -22.62 2.27
C VAL A 183 4.68 -21.75 1.78
N THR A 184 3.50 -21.98 2.31
CA THR A 184 2.33 -21.11 2.10
C THR A 184 2.21 -20.13 3.26
N ILE A 185 1.99 -18.85 2.94
CA ILE A 185 1.65 -17.81 3.92
C ILE A 185 0.13 -17.68 3.93
N ALA A 186 -0.48 -18.08 5.05
CA ALA A 186 -1.92 -18.04 5.26
C ALA A 186 -2.23 -17.81 6.73
N GLY A 187 -3.27 -17.04 7.03
CA GLY A 187 -3.71 -16.75 8.38
C GLY A 187 -2.62 -16.11 9.25
N PHE A 188 -1.73 -15.29 8.65
CA PHE A 188 -0.57 -14.71 9.34
C PHE A 188 0.34 -15.78 9.95
N ALA A 189 0.56 -16.88 9.23
CA ALA A 189 1.50 -17.93 9.59
C ALA A 189 2.27 -18.45 8.37
N PHE A 190 3.47 -18.97 8.60
CA PHE A 190 4.22 -19.74 7.62
C PHE A 190 3.86 -21.23 7.77
N GLY A 191 3.34 -21.84 6.70
CA GLY A 191 2.96 -23.25 6.65
C GLY A 191 3.76 -24.02 5.61
N PRO A 192 4.60 -25.00 6.00
CA PRO A 192 4.93 -25.37 7.37
C PRO A 192 5.82 -24.31 8.03
N SER A 193 5.78 -24.24 9.37
CA SER A 193 6.63 -23.32 10.15
C SER A 193 8.09 -23.81 10.24
N ARG A 194 8.34 -25.08 9.97
CA ARG A 194 9.66 -25.70 9.81
C ARG A 194 9.69 -26.48 8.50
N LEU A 195 10.67 -26.20 7.66
CA LEU A 195 10.90 -26.90 6.40
C LEU A 195 12.33 -27.44 6.35
N THR A 196 12.49 -28.70 5.91
CA THR A 196 13.80 -29.31 5.67
C THR A 196 14.06 -29.39 4.17
N VAL A 197 15.26 -28.98 3.73
CA VAL A 197 15.66 -29.02 2.31
C VAL A 197 17.12 -29.43 2.13
N ALA A 198 17.45 -29.96 0.95
CA ALA A 198 18.84 -30.24 0.58
C ALA A 198 19.61 -28.92 0.30
N PRO A 199 20.94 -28.88 0.52
CA PRO A 199 21.78 -27.75 0.16
C PRO A 199 21.56 -27.28 -1.28
N GLY A 200 21.36 -25.98 -1.46
CA GLY A 200 21.15 -25.36 -2.76
C GLY A 200 19.74 -25.54 -3.35
N LYS A 201 18.85 -26.34 -2.74
CA LYS A 201 17.44 -26.41 -3.17
C LYS A 201 16.78 -25.04 -2.90
N PRO A 202 16.18 -24.40 -3.91
CA PRO A 202 15.36 -23.21 -3.69
C PRO A 202 14.15 -23.54 -2.83
N VAL A 203 13.88 -22.70 -1.83
CA VAL A 203 12.64 -22.69 -1.04
C VAL A 203 11.74 -21.62 -1.64
N THR A 204 10.48 -21.97 -1.91
CA THR A 204 9.48 -21.05 -2.45
C THR A 204 8.39 -20.74 -1.43
N TRP A 205 8.23 -19.47 -1.09
CA TRP A 205 7.12 -18.95 -0.30
C TRP A 205 6.04 -18.40 -1.21
N LEU A 206 4.77 -18.72 -0.96
CA LEU A 206 3.61 -18.15 -1.66
C LEU A 206 2.70 -17.43 -0.67
N ASN A 207 2.39 -16.16 -0.93
CA ASN A 207 1.40 -15.46 -0.14
C ASN A 207 -0.03 -15.77 -0.61
N THR A 208 -0.86 -16.34 0.26
CA THR A 208 -2.29 -16.56 0.01
C THR A 208 -3.19 -15.68 0.87
N ASP A 209 -2.61 -14.91 1.81
CA ASP A 209 -3.31 -13.93 2.62
C ASP A 209 -3.71 -12.68 1.85
N ASP A 210 -4.73 -11.99 2.35
CA ASP A 210 -5.11 -10.65 1.90
C ASP A 210 -4.04 -9.61 2.25
N SER A 211 -3.28 -9.85 3.32
CA SER A 211 -2.27 -8.93 3.80
C SER A 211 -0.95 -9.16 3.08
N PRO A 212 -0.19 -8.09 2.76
CA PRO A 212 1.17 -8.25 2.26
C PRO A 212 2.07 -8.85 3.34
N HIS A 213 3.03 -9.66 2.92
CA HIS A 213 4.04 -10.27 3.80
C HIS A 213 5.44 -10.10 3.20
N GLN A 214 6.48 -10.29 4.00
CA GLN A 214 7.86 -10.17 3.55
C GLN A 214 8.71 -11.20 4.26
N ILE A 215 9.55 -11.94 3.54
CA ILE A 215 10.46 -12.90 4.14
C ILE A 215 11.72 -12.15 4.57
N VAL A 216 12.06 -12.24 5.86
CA VAL A 216 13.30 -11.69 6.42
C VAL A 216 14.04 -12.83 7.12
N VAL A 217 15.15 -13.27 6.54
CA VAL A 217 16.02 -14.28 7.17
C VAL A 217 16.86 -13.58 8.23
N THR A 218 16.67 -13.97 9.48
CA THR A 218 17.24 -13.28 10.65
C THR A 218 18.56 -13.86 11.11
N SER A 219 18.81 -15.12 10.79
CA SER A 219 20.10 -15.78 11.01
C SER A 219 20.97 -15.68 9.75
N GLY A 220 22.27 -15.42 9.90
CA GLY A 220 23.20 -15.37 8.78
C GLY A 220 23.21 -14.02 8.05
N THR A 221 23.10 -14.03 6.72
CA THR A 221 23.35 -12.87 5.84
C THR A 221 22.30 -11.74 5.91
N GLY A 222 21.20 -11.91 6.66
CA GLY A 222 20.22 -10.84 6.87
C GLY A 222 19.42 -10.48 5.61
N THR A 223 19.09 -11.45 4.77
CA THR A 223 18.40 -11.21 3.50
C THR A 223 16.91 -10.88 3.71
N ARG A 224 16.38 -10.05 2.82
CA ARG A 224 14.99 -9.60 2.84
C ARG A 224 14.41 -9.66 1.42
N SER A 225 13.22 -10.23 1.27
CA SER A 225 12.47 -10.24 0.01
C SER A 225 11.78 -8.91 -0.24
N ASP A 226 11.22 -8.73 -1.44
CA ASP A 226 10.17 -7.74 -1.67
C ASP A 226 8.91 -8.06 -0.85
N PHE A 227 7.98 -7.11 -0.76
CA PHE A 227 6.66 -7.36 -0.21
C PHE A 227 5.85 -8.25 -1.17
N LEU A 228 5.41 -9.39 -0.67
CA LEU A 228 4.55 -10.34 -1.36
C LEU A 228 3.11 -9.97 -1.07
N VAL A 229 2.38 -9.49 -2.07
CA VAL A 229 0.90 -9.41 -2.01
C VAL A 229 0.27 -10.76 -2.36
N ARG A 230 -1.05 -10.92 -2.18
CA ARG A 230 -1.73 -12.20 -2.49
C ARG A 230 -1.36 -12.71 -3.89
N GLY A 231 -1.03 -13.98 -3.97
CA GLY A 231 -0.70 -14.70 -5.19
C GLY A 231 0.76 -14.55 -5.61
N GLN A 232 1.53 -13.65 -4.98
CA GLN A 232 2.96 -13.51 -5.25
C GLN A 232 3.79 -14.48 -4.43
N SER A 233 4.92 -14.87 -5.01
CA SER A 233 5.88 -15.77 -4.40
C SER A 233 7.29 -15.18 -4.36
N HIS A 234 8.09 -15.68 -3.43
CA HIS A 234 9.53 -15.44 -3.36
C HIS A 234 10.24 -16.79 -3.34
N SER A 235 11.36 -16.91 -4.06
CA SER A 235 12.23 -18.08 -3.96
C SER A 235 13.64 -17.67 -3.55
N GLN A 236 14.22 -18.43 -2.63
CA GLN A 236 15.60 -18.27 -2.18
C GLN A 236 16.23 -19.63 -1.93
N ALA A 237 17.48 -19.81 -2.37
CA ALA A 237 18.26 -21.02 -2.11
C ALA A 237 19.24 -20.79 -0.94
N PHE A 238 19.47 -21.85 -0.16
CA PHE A 238 20.40 -21.85 0.97
C PHE A 238 21.50 -22.88 0.69
N ALA A 239 22.73 -22.42 0.50
CA ALA A 239 23.82 -23.28 0.05
C ALA A 239 24.53 -24.04 1.19
N ALA A 240 24.67 -23.42 2.37
CA ALA A 240 25.38 -24.03 3.48
C ALA A 240 24.42 -24.87 4.35
N PRO A 241 24.82 -26.07 4.80
CA PRO A 241 24.09 -26.80 5.82
C PRO A 241 23.95 -25.97 7.09
N GLY A 242 22.79 -26.07 7.75
CA GLY A 242 22.51 -25.32 8.95
C GLY A 242 21.04 -24.97 9.12
N VAL A 243 20.76 -24.24 10.18
CA VAL A 243 19.42 -23.78 10.53
C VAL A 243 19.31 -22.29 10.25
N TYR A 244 18.31 -21.92 9.46
CA TYR A 244 18.00 -20.55 9.08
C TYR A 244 16.66 -20.12 9.69
N ASP A 245 16.70 -19.27 10.70
CA ASP A 245 15.53 -18.61 11.25
C ASP A 245 15.12 -17.44 10.35
N TYR A 246 13.81 -17.30 10.15
CA TYR A 246 13.25 -16.18 9.42
C TYR A 246 11.94 -15.71 10.06
N MET A 247 11.56 -14.47 9.77
CA MET A 247 10.32 -13.86 10.23
C MET A 247 9.62 -13.08 9.12
N CYS A 248 8.37 -12.69 9.35
CA CYS A 248 7.72 -11.71 8.49
C CYS A 248 8.20 -10.29 8.85
N GLY A 249 8.71 -9.55 7.87
CA GLY A 249 9.19 -8.17 8.07
C GLY A 249 8.10 -7.18 8.47
N LEU A 250 6.85 -7.45 8.13
CA LEU A 250 5.67 -6.64 8.49
C LEU A 250 5.00 -7.10 9.78
N HIS A 251 5.19 -8.37 10.14
CA HIS A 251 4.51 -9.03 11.26
C HIS A 251 5.53 -9.87 12.04
N PRO A 252 6.34 -9.27 12.93
CA PRO A 252 7.47 -9.94 13.57
C PRO A 252 7.12 -11.16 14.45
N SER A 253 5.83 -11.32 14.79
CA SER A 253 5.31 -12.52 15.47
C SER A 253 5.27 -13.75 14.56
N MET A 254 5.22 -13.57 13.25
CA MET A 254 5.28 -14.66 12.27
C MET A 254 6.71 -15.14 12.13
N LYS A 255 6.97 -16.39 12.53
CA LYS A 255 8.30 -16.99 12.52
C LYS A 255 8.29 -18.32 11.78
N GLY A 256 9.38 -18.62 11.10
CA GLY A 256 9.61 -19.90 10.46
C GLY A 256 11.08 -20.28 10.51
N GLN A 257 11.37 -21.53 10.16
CA GLN A 257 12.71 -22.08 10.13
C GLN A 257 12.93 -22.95 8.90
N ILE A 258 14.08 -22.76 8.24
CA ILE A 258 14.57 -23.64 7.18
C ILE A 258 15.76 -24.42 7.74
N GLU A 259 15.70 -25.74 7.68
CA GLU A 259 16.80 -26.63 8.02
C GLU A 259 17.41 -27.20 6.74
N VAL A 260 18.69 -26.92 6.52
CA VAL A 260 19.45 -27.38 5.35
C VAL A 260 20.35 -28.52 5.78
N LYS A 261 20.13 -29.71 5.22
CA LYS A 261 20.92 -30.92 5.49
C LYS A 261 21.00 -31.86 4.31
#